data_AF-I4BTI8-F1
#
_entry.id   AF-I4BTI8-F1
#
_cell.length_a   1.000
_cell.length_b   1.000
_cell.length_c   1.000
_cell.angle_alpha   90.00
_cell.angle_beta   90.00
_cell.angle_gamma   90.00
#
_symmetry.space_group_name_H-M   'P 1'
#
loop_
_entity.id
_entity.type
_entity.pdbx_description
1 polymer ?
#
loop_
_entity_poly.entity_id
_entity_poly.type
_entity_poly.pdbx_seq_one_letter_code
_entity_poly.pdbx_strand_id
1 'polypeptide(L)'
;MAVGLNEDGSILFLSCDLQNSTQFKQKREGEWIATFLAFYSEFPSLLANRITEKYPDLKDRLSLWKAIGDELIFSAQIQSEQECSDAIDAWTATMLEFEVQHLLEKTPMTLKGGAFLATVPAPDRRVAIPRTVQISDDGTQIDVQETNEATLNRADTTGDFAINFAMDYVGPSIDTGFRVLKFAARSYFVLTVEVAHLLFKHYNDDRTKRDRVAYLLGTHSLKGVWGGRPYPVFAIARPLEADTPEQLLAKAFGDGDNPGLVTDEYPHRPPSQVLSAIEAYRSADAWQGAIHAPNAHDPDFRNHQPVIDVRQYLDTLNDTSEDPLDTTEDQGEEDAVGDDLPHD
;
A
#
# COMPACT_ATOMS: atom_id res chain seq x y z
N MET A 1 5.18 17.91 -18.33
CA MET A 1 3.84 17.47 -17.88
C MET A 1 3.85 15.97 -17.79
N ALA A 2 3.40 15.41 -16.67
CA ALA A 2 3.10 14.00 -16.56
C ALA A 2 2.04 13.60 -17.59
N VAL A 3 2.32 12.57 -18.38
CA VAL A 3 1.39 11.99 -19.35
C VAL A 3 1.51 10.47 -19.27
N GLY A 4 0.44 9.75 -19.64
CA GLY A 4 0.44 8.28 -19.66
C GLY A 4 0.54 7.69 -18.25
N LEU A 5 1.41 6.72 -18.04
CA LEU A 5 1.55 6.02 -16.75
C LEU A 5 2.17 6.86 -15.61
N ASN A 6 2.55 8.11 -15.88
CA ASN A 6 3.19 8.99 -14.91
C ASN A 6 2.23 9.94 -14.18
N GLU A 7 0.91 9.77 -14.29
CA GLU A 7 -0.08 10.65 -13.66
C GLU A 7 0.11 10.82 -12.14
N ASP A 8 0.15 12.05 -11.65
CA ASP A 8 0.33 12.31 -10.22
C ASP A 8 -0.91 11.91 -9.41
N GLY A 9 -0.71 11.49 -8.16
CA GLY A 9 -1.83 11.07 -7.32
C GLY A 9 -1.48 10.05 -6.25
N SER A 10 -2.51 9.72 -5.48
CA SER A 10 -2.44 8.64 -4.50
C SER A 10 -2.73 7.29 -5.14
N ILE A 11 -1.86 6.34 -4.83
CA ILE A 11 -1.93 4.94 -5.22
C ILE A 11 -2.35 4.14 -3.99
N LEU A 12 -3.52 3.51 -4.07
CA LEU A 12 -4.01 2.58 -3.08
C LEU A 12 -3.43 1.20 -3.35
N PHE A 13 -2.81 0.62 -2.33
CA PHE A 13 -2.33 -0.76 -2.34
C PHE A 13 -3.26 -1.62 -1.48
N LEU A 14 -3.68 -2.75 -2.03
CA LEU A 14 -4.57 -3.72 -1.39
C LEU A 14 -3.82 -5.05 -1.31
N SER A 15 -3.58 -5.54 -0.10
CA SER A 15 -2.87 -6.79 0.16
C SER A 15 -3.82 -7.89 0.64
N CYS A 16 -3.51 -9.11 0.24
CA CYS A 16 -4.14 -10.34 0.68
C CYS A 16 -3.07 -11.44 0.81
N ASP A 17 -2.99 -12.10 1.97
CA ASP A 17 -1.96 -13.08 2.33
C ASP A 17 -2.64 -14.35 2.88
N LEU A 18 -2.22 -15.53 2.39
CA LEU A 18 -2.65 -16.83 2.93
C LEU A 18 -1.97 -17.15 4.27
N GLN A 19 -2.74 -17.08 5.35
CA GLN A 19 -2.30 -17.50 6.67
C GLN A 19 -2.14 -19.02 6.77
N ASN A 20 -1.20 -19.46 7.62
CA ASN A 20 -0.85 -20.86 7.86
C ASN A 20 -0.33 -21.61 6.62
N SER A 21 0.01 -20.90 5.54
CA SER A 21 0.39 -21.52 4.27
C SER A 21 1.67 -22.35 4.38
N THR A 22 2.69 -21.88 5.11
CA THR A 22 3.94 -22.62 5.31
C THR A 22 3.71 -23.94 6.04
N GLN A 23 2.88 -23.91 7.08
CA GLN A 23 2.52 -25.12 7.83
C GLN A 23 1.77 -26.12 6.94
N PHE A 24 0.87 -25.62 6.08
CA PHE A 24 0.15 -26.45 5.13
C PHE A 24 1.07 -27.09 4.09
N LYS A 25 1.97 -26.30 3.49
CA LYS A 25 3.00 -26.77 2.53
C LYS A 25 3.88 -27.89 3.08
N GLN A 26 4.29 -27.78 4.35
CA GLN A 26 5.16 -28.77 5.00
C GLN A 26 4.43 -30.06 5.40
N LYS A 27 3.15 -29.96 5.82
CA LYS A 27 2.40 -31.12 6.33
C LYS A 27 1.73 -31.93 5.23
N ARG A 28 1.41 -31.31 4.09
CA ARG A 28 0.61 -31.91 3.03
C ARG A 28 1.27 -31.75 1.67
N GLU A 29 2.12 -32.72 1.32
CA GLU A 29 2.86 -32.72 0.06
C GLU A 29 1.89 -32.72 -1.14
N GLY A 30 2.05 -31.78 -2.06
CA GLY A 30 1.25 -31.66 -3.28
C GLY A 30 -0.16 -31.06 -3.13
N GLU A 31 -0.84 -31.25 -2.00
CA GLU A 31 -2.23 -30.74 -1.80
C GLU A 31 -2.32 -29.21 -1.86
N TRP A 32 -1.26 -28.50 -1.46
CA TRP A 32 -1.22 -27.04 -1.47
C TRP A 32 -1.19 -26.42 -2.87
N ILE A 33 -0.74 -27.17 -3.89
CA ILE A 33 -0.52 -26.63 -5.24
C ILE A 33 -1.85 -26.13 -5.83
N ALA A 34 -2.92 -26.93 -5.72
CA ALA A 34 -4.22 -26.55 -6.26
C ALA A 34 -4.77 -25.28 -5.61
N THR A 35 -4.63 -25.15 -4.28
CA THR A 35 -5.10 -23.96 -3.55
C THR A 35 -4.28 -22.71 -3.90
N PHE A 36 -2.96 -22.84 -4.08
CA PHE A 36 -2.11 -21.73 -4.50
C PHE A 36 -2.39 -21.29 -5.93
N LEU A 37 -2.57 -22.25 -6.86
CA LEU A 37 -2.96 -21.93 -8.23
C LEU A 37 -4.31 -21.22 -8.26
N ALA A 38 -5.30 -21.69 -7.48
CA ALA A 38 -6.58 -21.01 -7.34
C ALA A 38 -6.42 -19.60 -6.74
N PHE A 39 -5.52 -19.41 -5.79
CA PHE A 39 -5.24 -18.08 -5.25
C PHE A 39 -4.68 -17.13 -6.30
N TYR A 40 -3.80 -17.60 -7.19
CA TYR A 40 -3.25 -16.77 -8.26
C TYR A 40 -4.20 -16.56 -9.45
N SER A 41 -5.15 -17.47 -9.72
CA SER A 41 -6.07 -17.35 -10.87
C SER A 41 -7.48 -16.90 -10.49
N GLU A 42 -8.07 -17.51 -9.47
CA GLU A 42 -9.48 -17.31 -9.11
C GLU A 42 -9.67 -16.05 -8.27
N PHE A 43 -8.78 -15.73 -7.34
CA PHE A 43 -8.92 -14.50 -6.53
C PHE A 43 -8.96 -13.23 -7.42
N PRO A 44 -8.03 -13.02 -8.37
CA PRO A 44 -8.11 -11.89 -9.30
C PRO A 44 -9.38 -11.93 -10.16
N SER A 45 -9.83 -13.12 -10.58
CA SER A 45 -11.04 -13.28 -11.39
C SER A 45 -12.32 -12.89 -10.63
N LEU A 46 -12.44 -13.33 -9.37
CA LEU A 46 -13.54 -12.93 -8.48
C LEU A 46 -13.55 -11.42 -8.25
N LEU A 47 -12.38 -10.82 -8.04
CA LEU A 47 -12.24 -9.38 -7.87
C LEU A 47 -12.68 -8.61 -9.13
N ALA A 48 -12.20 -9.02 -10.31
CA ALA A 48 -12.53 -8.38 -11.58
C ALA A 48 -14.04 -8.44 -11.88
N ASN A 49 -14.68 -9.60 -11.64
CA ASN A 49 -16.12 -9.76 -11.79
C ASN A 49 -16.89 -8.82 -10.87
N ARG A 50 -16.50 -8.75 -9.59
CA ARG A 50 -17.15 -7.88 -8.61
C ARG A 50 -17.02 -6.39 -8.97
N ILE A 51 -15.83 -5.97 -9.37
CA ILE A 51 -15.58 -4.58 -9.79
C ILE A 51 -16.44 -4.25 -11.00
N THR A 52 -16.45 -5.11 -12.01
CA THR A 52 -17.23 -4.90 -13.24
C THR A 52 -18.73 -4.79 -12.96
N GLU A 53 -19.24 -5.58 -12.01
CA GLU A 53 -20.67 -5.59 -11.65
C GLU A 53 -21.09 -4.40 -10.77
N LYS A 54 -20.30 -4.06 -9.75
CA LYS A 54 -20.71 -3.14 -8.68
C LYS A 54 -20.00 -1.79 -8.68
N TYR A 55 -18.80 -1.71 -9.24
CA TYR A 55 -17.91 -0.55 -9.15
C TYR A 55 -17.31 -0.23 -10.53
N PRO A 56 -18.12 0.10 -11.54
CA PRO A 56 -17.67 0.28 -12.92
C PRO A 56 -16.58 1.35 -13.07
N ASP A 57 -16.54 2.35 -12.20
CA ASP A 57 -15.52 3.42 -12.20
C ASP A 57 -14.11 2.92 -11.81
N LEU A 58 -14.02 1.73 -11.20
CA LEU A 58 -12.78 1.05 -10.86
C LEU A 58 -12.37 -0.02 -11.88
N LYS A 59 -13.18 -0.23 -12.92
CA LYS A 59 -12.91 -1.23 -13.96
C LYS A 59 -11.55 -0.95 -14.62
N ASP A 60 -10.75 -2.01 -14.78
CA ASP A 60 -9.42 -1.98 -15.39
C ASP A 60 -8.37 -1.11 -14.64
N ARG A 61 -8.70 -0.59 -13.44
CA ARG A 61 -7.79 0.28 -12.65
C ARG A 61 -7.01 -0.46 -11.58
N LEU A 62 -7.53 -1.59 -11.06
CA LEU A 62 -6.78 -2.45 -10.15
C LEU A 62 -5.85 -3.36 -10.96
N SER A 63 -4.56 -3.25 -10.71
CA SER A 63 -3.52 -4.07 -11.34
C SER A 63 -2.72 -4.81 -10.29
N LEU A 64 -2.31 -6.05 -10.59
CA LEU A 64 -1.37 -6.77 -9.74
C LEU A 64 -0.04 -6.00 -9.73
N TRP A 65 0.39 -5.55 -8.56
CA TRP A 65 1.70 -4.92 -8.38
C TRP A 65 2.75 -5.98 -8.07
N LYS A 66 2.51 -6.80 -7.04
CA LYS A 66 3.45 -7.85 -6.62
C LYS A 66 2.72 -9.11 -6.17
N ALA A 67 3.31 -10.26 -6.49
CA ALA A 67 3.00 -11.54 -5.89
C ALA A 67 4.25 -12.01 -5.12
N ILE A 68 4.13 -12.16 -3.80
CA ILE A 68 5.25 -12.47 -2.90
C ILE A 68 4.92 -13.79 -2.20
N GLY A 69 5.19 -14.90 -2.87
CA GLY A 69 4.80 -16.21 -2.33
C GLY A 69 3.29 -16.27 -2.10
N ASP A 70 2.87 -16.42 -0.85
CA ASP A 70 1.47 -16.47 -0.41
C ASP A 70 0.73 -15.13 -0.34
N GLU A 71 1.37 -14.02 -0.72
CA GLU A 71 0.76 -12.69 -0.72
C GLU A 71 0.53 -12.16 -2.15
N LEU A 72 -0.63 -11.56 -2.37
CA LEU A 72 -0.97 -10.76 -3.56
C LEU A 72 -1.21 -9.31 -3.14
N ILE A 73 -0.52 -8.39 -3.81
CA ILE A 73 -0.71 -6.95 -3.63
C ILE A 73 -1.12 -6.33 -4.95
N PHE A 74 -2.30 -5.73 -4.96
CA PHE A 74 -2.82 -4.98 -6.10
C PHE A 74 -2.70 -3.49 -5.82
N SER A 75 -2.54 -2.70 -6.87
CA SER A 75 -2.49 -1.25 -6.80
C SER A 75 -3.56 -0.63 -7.69
N ALA A 76 -4.14 0.49 -7.26
CA ALA A 76 -4.98 1.35 -8.08
C ALA A 76 -4.72 2.81 -7.74
N GLN A 77 -4.52 3.66 -8.76
CA GLN A 77 -4.56 5.10 -8.53
C GLN A 77 -5.99 5.49 -8.20
N ILE A 78 -6.18 6.23 -7.11
CA ILE A 78 -7.49 6.72 -6.68
C ILE A 78 -7.60 8.22 -6.97
N GLN A 79 -8.79 8.65 -7.36
CA GLN A 79 -9.12 10.04 -7.65
C GLN A 79 -10.07 10.63 -6.61
N SER A 80 -10.73 9.81 -5.79
CA SER A 80 -11.64 10.26 -4.73
C SER A 80 -11.66 9.32 -3.52
N GLU A 81 -12.25 9.79 -2.42
CA GLU A 81 -12.51 8.99 -1.22
C GLU A 81 -13.49 7.84 -1.50
N GLN A 82 -14.45 8.07 -2.41
CA GLN A 82 -15.41 7.06 -2.82
C GLN A 82 -14.70 5.88 -3.50
N GLU A 83 -13.81 6.15 -4.45
CA GLU A 83 -13.04 5.10 -5.13
C GLU A 83 -12.19 4.27 -4.16
N CYS A 84 -11.57 4.92 -3.17
CA CYS A 84 -10.85 4.23 -2.11
C CYS A 84 -11.77 3.25 -1.35
N SER A 85 -12.94 3.73 -0.94
CA SER A 85 -13.90 2.92 -0.21
C SER A 85 -14.49 1.78 -1.02
N ASP A 86 -14.75 2.00 -2.31
CA ASP A 86 -15.32 1.03 -3.24
C ASP A 86 -14.31 -0.08 -3.53
N ALA A 87 -13.02 0.28 -3.68
CA ALA A 87 -11.95 -0.69 -3.85
C ALA A 87 -11.78 -1.57 -2.59
N ILE A 88 -11.82 -1.00 -1.39
CA ILE A 88 -11.74 -1.74 -0.12
C ILE A 88 -12.97 -2.64 0.10
N ASP A 89 -14.17 -2.14 -0.21
CA ASP A 89 -15.39 -2.93 -0.11
C ASP A 89 -15.38 -4.10 -1.09
N ALA A 90 -14.97 -3.87 -2.34
CA ALA A 90 -14.78 -4.93 -3.32
C ALA A 90 -13.75 -5.97 -2.85
N TRP A 91 -12.59 -5.50 -2.38
CA TRP A 91 -11.50 -6.37 -1.93
C TRP A 91 -11.92 -7.25 -0.75
N THR A 92 -12.47 -6.66 0.31
CA THR A 92 -12.87 -7.40 1.51
C THR A 92 -14.00 -8.40 1.24
N ALA A 93 -14.94 -8.08 0.34
CA ALA A 93 -15.97 -9.01 -0.11
C ALA A 93 -15.38 -10.16 -0.94
N THR A 94 -14.39 -9.90 -1.80
CA THR A 94 -13.69 -10.94 -2.56
C THR A 94 -12.87 -11.86 -1.66
N MET A 95 -12.21 -11.32 -0.61
CA MET A 95 -11.53 -12.15 0.38
C MET A 95 -12.49 -13.13 1.07
N LEU A 96 -13.68 -12.68 1.47
CA LEU A 96 -14.70 -13.58 2.05
C LEU A 96 -15.12 -14.66 1.06
N GLU A 97 -15.47 -14.26 -0.16
CA GLU A 97 -15.93 -15.20 -1.18
C GLU A 97 -14.86 -16.25 -1.52
N PHE A 98 -13.60 -15.83 -1.65
CA PHE A 98 -12.49 -16.75 -1.89
C PHE A 98 -12.25 -17.70 -0.70
N GLU A 99 -12.31 -17.19 0.54
CA GLU A 99 -12.24 -18.05 1.74
C GLU A 99 -13.30 -19.15 1.69
N VAL A 100 -14.57 -18.78 1.50
CA VAL A 100 -15.70 -19.72 1.45
C VAL A 100 -15.54 -20.73 0.30
N GLN A 101 -15.14 -20.28 -0.89
CA GLN A 101 -15.09 -21.14 -2.06
C GLN A 101 -13.85 -22.05 -2.10
N HIS A 102 -12.70 -21.61 -1.59
CA HIS A 102 -11.42 -22.28 -1.85
C HIS A 102 -10.66 -22.71 -0.60
N LEU A 103 -10.92 -22.11 0.56
CA LEU A 103 -10.10 -22.33 1.76
C LEU A 103 -10.85 -23.05 2.87
N LEU A 104 -12.01 -22.51 3.28
CA LEU A 104 -12.81 -23.04 4.38
C LEU A 104 -13.27 -24.46 4.09
N GLU A 105 -13.30 -25.28 5.13
CA GLU A 105 -13.58 -26.73 5.10
C GLU A 105 -12.59 -27.60 4.29
N LYS A 106 -11.82 -27.01 3.38
CA LYS A 106 -10.86 -27.69 2.49
C LYS A 106 -9.44 -27.65 3.02
N THR A 107 -9.07 -26.59 3.72
CA THR A 107 -7.70 -26.33 4.20
C THR A 107 -7.72 -25.67 5.59
N PRO A 108 -6.62 -25.73 6.36
CA PRO A 108 -6.47 -24.95 7.58
C PRO A 108 -6.06 -23.48 7.32
N MET A 109 -5.99 -23.07 6.06
CA MET A 109 -5.56 -21.73 5.67
C MET A 109 -6.74 -20.76 5.69
N THR A 110 -6.43 -19.49 5.90
CA THR A 110 -7.39 -18.38 5.86
C THR A 110 -6.68 -17.18 5.21
N LEU A 111 -7.38 -16.07 4.97
CA LEU A 111 -6.75 -14.85 4.49
C LEU A 111 -6.50 -13.88 5.64
N LYS A 112 -5.51 -13.00 5.48
CA LYS A 112 -5.42 -11.68 6.13
C LYS A 112 -5.09 -10.65 5.06
N GLY A 113 -5.25 -9.39 5.39
CA GLY A 113 -4.90 -8.33 4.45
C GLY A 113 -5.04 -6.95 5.06
N GLY A 114 -4.68 -5.97 4.26
CA GLY A 114 -4.81 -4.58 4.61
C GLY A 114 -4.62 -3.68 3.40
N ALA A 115 -4.70 -2.39 3.65
CA ALA A 115 -4.49 -1.37 2.66
C ALA A 115 -3.57 -0.26 3.16
N PHE A 116 -2.79 0.28 2.23
CA PHE A 116 -1.97 1.46 2.47
C PHE A 116 -1.95 2.35 1.23
N LEU A 117 -1.50 3.58 1.42
CA LEU A 117 -1.45 4.59 0.37
C LEU A 117 0.00 4.99 0.13
N ALA A 118 0.36 5.25 -1.13
CA ALA A 118 1.53 6.03 -1.48
C ALA A 118 1.11 7.20 -2.35
N THR A 119 1.76 8.36 -2.23
CA THR A 119 1.41 9.54 -3.01
C THR A 119 2.61 9.96 -3.84
N VAL A 120 2.42 9.97 -5.16
CA VAL A 120 3.46 10.27 -6.14
C VAL A 120 3.17 11.61 -6.81
N PRO A 121 4.21 12.39 -7.17
CA PRO A 121 5.65 12.09 -7.09
C PRO A 121 6.30 12.51 -5.77
N ALA A 122 5.51 12.86 -4.75
CA ALA A 122 6.00 13.19 -3.43
C ALA A 122 4.98 12.81 -2.34
N PRO A 123 5.41 12.19 -1.24
CA PRO A 123 6.79 11.85 -0.89
C PRO A 123 7.32 10.57 -1.56
N ASP A 124 6.46 9.82 -2.25
CA ASP A 124 6.81 8.56 -2.90
C ASP A 124 7.10 8.75 -4.40
N ARG A 125 7.79 7.79 -5.01
CA ARG A 125 8.17 7.82 -6.42
C ARG A 125 7.74 6.55 -7.13
N ARG A 126 7.28 6.72 -8.38
CA ARG A 126 7.24 5.63 -9.36
C ARG A 126 8.63 5.39 -9.91
N VAL A 127 8.99 4.12 -10.05
CA VAL A 127 10.25 3.73 -10.69
C VAL A 127 10.00 2.73 -11.81
N ALA A 128 10.67 2.96 -12.94
CA ALA A 128 10.70 2.07 -14.09
C ALA A 128 11.93 1.17 -14.00
N ILE A 129 11.73 -0.10 -13.64
CA ILE A 129 12.83 -1.07 -13.48
C ILE A 129 12.99 -1.86 -14.77
N PRO A 130 14.14 -1.80 -15.47
CA PRO A 130 14.37 -2.63 -16.66
C PRO A 130 14.25 -4.13 -16.35
N ARG A 131 13.52 -4.89 -17.17
CA ARG A 131 13.38 -6.34 -17.00
C ARG A 131 14.59 -7.13 -17.46
N THR A 132 15.40 -6.54 -18.34
CA THR A 132 16.62 -7.14 -18.87
C THR A 132 17.82 -6.32 -18.46
N VAL A 133 18.91 -7.01 -18.13
CA VAL A 133 20.20 -6.35 -17.89
C VAL A 133 20.68 -5.83 -19.23
N GLN A 134 20.75 -4.51 -19.37
CA GLN A 134 21.35 -3.86 -20.53
C GLN A 134 22.80 -3.51 -20.17
N ILE A 135 23.73 -3.83 -21.07
CA ILE A 135 25.09 -3.32 -21.00
C ILE A 135 25.00 -1.89 -21.52
N SER A 136 25.27 -0.91 -20.66
CA SER A 136 25.45 0.48 -21.09
C SER A 136 26.79 0.58 -21.82
N ASP A 137 26.78 0.81 -23.14
CA ASP A 137 28.00 1.04 -23.94
C ASP A 137 28.47 2.51 -23.88
N ASP A 138 27.80 3.32 -23.06
CA ASP A 138 27.85 4.76 -23.09
C ASP A 138 28.27 5.22 -21.70
N GLY A 139 29.54 5.62 -21.56
CA GLY A 139 30.10 6.19 -20.32
C GLY A 139 29.53 7.56 -19.96
N THR A 140 28.30 7.86 -20.35
CA THR A 140 27.57 9.08 -20.03
C THR A 140 26.85 8.91 -18.69
N GLN A 141 27.11 9.83 -17.76
CA GLN A 141 26.36 9.94 -16.52
C GLN A 141 24.98 10.55 -16.83
N ILE A 142 24.09 9.79 -17.48
CA ILE A 142 22.71 10.25 -17.71
C ILE A 142 22.05 10.41 -16.33
N ASP A 143 21.37 11.54 -16.10
CA ASP A 143 20.58 11.75 -14.89
C ASP A 143 19.53 10.62 -14.78
N VAL A 144 19.68 9.79 -13.75
CA VAL A 144 18.82 8.64 -13.47
C VAL A 144 17.36 9.05 -13.23
N GLN A 145 17.15 10.27 -12.70
CA GLN A 145 15.84 10.81 -12.43
C GLN A 145 15.15 11.27 -13.72
N GLU A 146 15.88 11.96 -14.60
CA GLU A 146 15.38 12.32 -15.93
C GLU A 146 15.06 11.06 -16.75
N THR A 147 15.95 10.06 -16.72
CA THR A 147 15.74 8.78 -17.43
C THR A 147 14.46 8.08 -16.96
N ASN A 148 14.24 8.02 -15.65
CA ASN A 148 13.04 7.43 -15.07
C ASN A 148 11.78 8.20 -15.50
N GLU A 149 11.77 9.52 -15.37
CA GLU A 149 10.64 10.36 -15.78
C GLU A 149 10.34 10.22 -17.28
N ALA A 150 11.36 10.28 -18.13
CA ALA A 150 11.20 10.12 -19.57
C ALA A 150 10.68 8.73 -19.94
N THR A 151 11.11 7.68 -19.22
CA THR A 151 10.62 6.31 -19.43
C THR A 151 9.15 6.18 -19.05
N LEU A 152 8.74 6.75 -17.91
CA LEU A 152 7.35 6.74 -17.46
C LEU A 152 6.44 7.58 -18.38
N ASN A 153 6.92 8.74 -18.84
CA ASN A 153 6.16 9.65 -19.71
C ASN A 153 5.97 9.11 -21.15
N ARG A 154 6.90 8.30 -21.66
CA ARG A 154 6.79 7.65 -22.99
C ARG A 154 5.85 6.44 -22.99
N ALA A 155 5.39 6.00 -21.83
CA ALA A 155 4.56 4.81 -21.70
C ALA A 155 3.08 5.13 -21.98
N ASP A 156 2.63 4.81 -23.19
CA ASP A 156 1.23 5.03 -23.60
C ASP A 156 0.25 4.05 -22.92
N THR A 157 0.67 2.79 -22.70
CA THR A 157 -0.15 1.76 -22.05
C THR A 157 0.65 0.94 -21.04
N THR A 158 -0.04 0.43 -20.02
CA THR A 158 0.54 -0.52 -19.04
C THR A 158 1.09 -1.77 -19.72
N GLY A 159 0.45 -2.23 -20.80
CA GLY A 159 0.86 -3.42 -21.55
C GLY A 159 2.21 -3.22 -22.22
N ASP A 160 2.39 -2.13 -22.95
CA ASP A 160 3.65 -1.84 -23.66
C ASP A 160 4.80 -1.58 -22.69
N PHE A 161 4.51 -0.86 -21.59
CA PHE A 161 5.48 -0.64 -20.52
C PHE A 161 5.95 -1.96 -19.90
N ALA A 162 5.00 -2.86 -19.60
CA ALA A 162 5.28 -4.13 -18.93
C ALA A 162 6.18 -5.08 -19.73
N ILE A 163 6.34 -4.88 -21.04
CA ILE A 163 7.24 -5.67 -21.90
C ILE A 163 8.70 -5.44 -21.50
N ASN A 164 9.09 -4.17 -21.35
CA ASN A 164 10.48 -3.78 -21.14
C ASN A 164 10.80 -3.45 -19.69
N PHE A 165 9.79 -2.99 -18.94
CA PHE A 165 9.95 -2.48 -17.59
C PHE A 165 8.97 -3.15 -16.63
N ALA A 166 9.36 -3.20 -15.36
CA ALA A 166 8.47 -3.45 -14.24
C ALA A 166 8.23 -2.12 -13.53
N MET A 167 6.96 -1.80 -13.28
CA MET A 167 6.60 -0.62 -12.50
C MET A 167 6.77 -0.96 -11.02
N ASP A 168 7.50 -0.13 -10.30
CA ASP A 168 7.59 -0.23 -8.85
C ASP A 168 7.38 1.13 -8.18
N TYR A 169 7.22 1.09 -6.86
CA TYR A 169 7.05 2.28 -6.04
C TYR A 169 8.03 2.26 -4.89
N VAL A 170 8.68 3.40 -4.65
CA VAL A 170 9.64 3.58 -3.55
C VAL A 170 9.27 4.84 -2.77
N GLY A 171 9.46 4.80 -1.46
CA GLY A 171 9.18 5.97 -0.62
C GLY A 171 8.74 5.59 0.79
N PRO A 172 8.64 6.60 1.68
CA PRO A 172 8.33 6.38 3.08
C PRO A 172 6.94 5.77 3.30
N SER A 173 5.97 6.02 2.41
CA SER A 173 4.62 5.48 2.56
C SER A 173 4.57 4.00 2.18
N ILE A 174 5.38 3.57 1.21
CA ILE A 174 5.56 2.15 0.86
C ILE A 174 6.13 1.38 2.06
N ASP A 175 7.20 1.90 2.66
CA ASP A 175 7.81 1.31 3.85
C ASP A 175 6.84 1.23 5.03
N THR A 176 6.05 2.29 5.22
CA THR A 176 5.00 2.34 6.26
C THR A 176 3.93 1.29 6.00
N GLY A 177 3.46 1.17 4.76
CA GLY A 177 2.48 0.17 4.34
C GLY A 177 2.89 -1.26 4.69
N PHE A 178 4.08 -1.69 4.26
CA PHE A 178 4.58 -3.03 4.56
C PHE A 178 4.76 -3.29 6.07
N ARG A 179 5.01 -2.25 6.87
CA ARG A 179 5.09 -2.39 8.33
C ARG A 179 3.71 -2.52 8.96
N VAL A 180 2.73 -1.76 8.48
CA VAL A 180 1.33 -1.84 8.95
C VAL A 180 0.69 -3.18 8.60
N LEU A 181 1.00 -3.75 7.43
CA LEU A 181 0.48 -5.06 7.03
C LEU A 181 0.87 -6.21 7.99
N LYS A 182 1.91 -6.03 8.81
CA LYS A 182 2.30 -7.03 9.84
C LYS A 182 1.27 -7.20 10.94
N PHE A 183 0.39 -6.22 11.13
CA PHE A 183 -0.71 -6.28 12.09
C PHE A 183 -1.98 -6.87 11.49
N ALA A 184 -1.97 -7.26 10.20
CA ALA A 184 -3.11 -7.88 9.55
C ALA A 184 -3.48 -9.20 10.23
N ALA A 185 -4.77 -9.38 10.48
CA ALA A 185 -5.34 -10.57 11.10
C ALA A 185 -6.51 -11.09 10.25
N ARG A 186 -7.04 -12.27 10.62
CA ARG A 186 -8.21 -12.79 9.91
C ARG A 186 -9.45 -11.93 10.15
N SER A 187 -9.65 -11.46 11.38
CA SER A 187 -10.81 -10.67 11.82
C SER A 187 -10.79 -9.22 11.32
N TYR A 188 -9.62 -8.69 10.97
CA TYR A 188 -9.42 -7.26 10.68
C TYR A 188 -8.72 -7.03 9.35
N PHE A 189 -9.16 -6.00 8.64
CA PHE A 189 -8.48 -5.47 7.47
C PHE A 189 -7.76 -4.19 7.89
N VAL A 190 -6.43 -4.23 7.96
CA VAL A 190 -5.62 -3.16 8.54
C VAL A 190 -5.39 -2.02 7.56
N LEU A 191 -5.30 -0.80 8.07
CA LEU A 191 -5.24 0.44 7.29
C LEU A 191 -4.11 1.33 7.82
N THR A 192 -3.36 1.95 6.91
CA THR A 192 -2.59 3.15 7.27
C THR A 192 -3.53 4.32 7.59
N VAL A 193 -3.00 5.35 8.26
CA VAL A 193 -3.75 6.56 8.62
C VAL A 193 -4.36 7.23 7.40
N GLU A 194 -3.64 7.29 6.29
CA GLU A 194 -4.09 7.94 5.06
C GLU A 194 -5.30 7.23 4.47
N VAL A 195 -5.26 5.89 4.41
CA VAL A 195 -6.38 5.08 3.93
C VAL A 195 -7.57 5.20 4.87
N ALA A 196 -7.34 5.12 6.19
CA ALA A 196 -8.39 5.33 7.17
C ALA A 196 -9.03 6.73 7.02
N HIS A 197 -8.23 7.76 6.74
CA HIS A 197 -8.73 9.11 6.58
C HIS A 197 -9.68 9.25 5.40
N LEU A 198 -9.27 8.76 4.21
CA LEU A 198 -10.12 8.72 3.02
C LEU A 198 -11.39 7.91 3.28
N LEU A 199 -11.24 6.70 3.79
CA LEU A 199 -12.34 5.76 4.01
C LEU A 199 -13.40 6.34 4.95
N PHE A 200 -12.99 6.85 6.11
CA PHE A 200 -13.91 7.34 7.12
C PHE A 200 -14.47 8.74 6.80
N LYS A 201 -13.78 9.53 5.96
CA LYS A 201 -14.40 10.74 5.39
C LYS A 201 -15.59 10.38 4.50
N HIS A 202 -15.42 9.39 3.63
CA HIS A 202 -16.53 8.92 2.79
C HIS A 202 -17.65 8.26 3.61
N TYR A 203 -17.32 7.42 4.60
CA TYR A 203 -18.35 6.75 5.41
C TYR A 203 -19.12 7.71 6.31
N ASN A 204 -18.50 8.81 6.73
CA ASN A 204 -19.14 9.87 7.50
C ASN A 204 -19.87 10.90 6.61
N ASP A 205 -19.91 10.71 5.29
CA ASP A 205 -20.67 11.57 4.38
C ASP A 205 -22.17 11.26 4.49
N ASP A 206 -22.96 12.29 4.78
CA ASP A 206 -24.41 12.18 4.92
C ASP A 206 -25.11 11.67 3.66
N ARG A 207 -24.46 11.77 2.48
CA ARG A 207 -25.02 11.34 1.18
C ARG A 207 -24.93 9.84 0.95
N THR A 208 -23.96 9.15 1.54
CA THR A 208 -23.67 7.74 1.26
C THR A 208 -23.76 6.84 2.49
N LYS A 209 -23.74 7.42 3.71
CA LYS A 209 -23.84 6.77 5.04
C LYS A 209 -23.63 5.26 5.02
N ARG A 210 -22.38 4.83 5.24
CA ARG A 210 -22.04 3.41 5.42
C ARG A 210 -21.84 3.13 6.90
N ASP A 211 -22.50 2.08 7.40
CA ASP A 211 -22.44 1.67 8.81
C ASP A 211 -21.22 0.78 9.09
N ARG A 212 -20.02 1.29 8.78
CA ARG A 212 -18.76 0.62 9.12
C ARG A 212 -18.05 1.34 10.26
N VAL A 213 -17.72 0.58 11.29
CA VAL A 213 -16.91 1.03 12.42
C VAL A 213 -15.43 0.74 12.18
N ALA A 214 -14.58 1.59 12.76
CA ALA A 214 -13.13 1.36 12.77
C ALA A 214 -12.66 0.77 14.08
N TYR A 215 -11.52 0.11 14.04
CA TYR A 215 -10.76 -0.32 15.20
C TYR A 215 -9.44 0.44 15.20
N LEU A 216 -8.97 0.84 16.37
CA LEU A 216 -7.59 1.29 16.56
C LEU A 216 -6.84 0.12 17.20
N LEU A 217 -6.01 -0.55 16.41
CA LEU A 217 -5.22 -1.71 16.86
C LEU A 217 -4.00 -1.27 17.69
N GLY A 218 -4.10 -0.12 18.36
CA GLY A 218 -3.04 0.50 19.14
C GLY A 218 -2.14 1.44 18.36
N THR A 219 -1.11 1.93 19.05
CA THR A 219 -0.05 2.75 18.49
C THR A 219 1.27 2.00 18.59
N HIS A 220 1.98 1.87 17.47
CA HIS A 220 3.13 0.98 17.36
C HIS A 220 4.37 1.76 16.94
N SER A 221 5.50 1.48 17.59
CA SER A 221 6.77 2.05 17.15
C SER A 221 7.26 1.31 15.90
N LEU A 222 7.09 1.93 14.74
CA LEU A 222 7.48 1.37 13.45
C LEU A 222 8.87 1.88 13.08
N LYS A 223 9.89 1.00 13.06
CA LYS A 223 11.29 1.38 12.78
C LYS A 223 11.39 2.25 11.51
N GLY A 224 11.97 3.45 11.59
CA GLY A 224 12.16 4.34 10.44
C GLY A 224 10.90 5.06 9.96
N VAL A 225 9.74 4.84 10.58
CA VAL A 225 8.49 5.56 10.27
C VAL A 225 8.28 6.64 11.33
N TRP A 226 7.88 7.83 10.88
CA TRP A 226 7.53 8.97 11.75
C TRP A 226 8.55 9.25 12.86
N GLY A 227 9.84 9.16 12.53
CA GLY A 227 10.94 9.39 13.49
C GLY A 227 10.97 8.40 14.66
N GLY A 228 10.36 7.22 14.51
CA GLY A 228 10.23 6.22 15.57
C GLY A 228 9.10 6.51 16.56
N ARG A 229 8.27 7.54 16.32
CA ARG A 229 7.10 7.83 17.17
C ARG A 229 6.03 6.73 17.02
N PRO A 230 5.16 6.54 18.03
CA PRO A 230 4.10 5.54 17.97
C PRO A 230 3.08 5.84 16.86
N TYR A 231 3.15 5.10 15.76
CA TYR A 231 2.23 5.22 14.62
C TYR A 231 0.89 4.54 14.93
N PRO A 232 -0.26 5.20 14.76
CA PRO A 232 -1.56 4.60 14.99
C PRO A 232 -1.93 3.64 13.85
N VAL A 233 -2.30 2.41 14.19
CA VAL A 233 -2.74 1.40 13.21
C VAL A 233 -4.25 1.25 13.28
N PHE A 234 -4.93 1.57 12.19
CA PHE A 234 -6.38 1.44 12.10
C PHE A 234 -6.77 0.13 11.42
N ALA A 235 -8.02 -0.28 11.59
CA ALA A 235 -8.59 -1.40 10.86
C ALA A 235 -10.11 -1.28 10.73
N ILE A 236 -10.67 -2.08 9.84
CA ILE A 236 -12.11 -2.38 9.79
C ILE A 236 -12.33 -3.87 10.03
N ALA A 237 -13.48 -4.23 10.58
CA ALA A 237 -13.85 -5.65 10.67
C ALA A 237 -13.97 -6.25 9.28
N ARG A 238 -13.44 -7.45 9.10
CA ARG A 238 -13.66 -8.23 7.89
C ARG A 238 -15.00 -8.94 7.95
N PRO A 239 -15.75 -8.98 6.83
CA PRO A 239 -16.89 -9.86 6.74
C PRO A 239 -16.38 -11.31 6.72
N LEU A 240 -16.87 -12.13 7.67
CA LEU A 240 -16.52 -13.54 7.83
C LEU A 240 -17.79 -14.39 7.82
N GLU A 241 -17.68 -15.66 7.43
CA GLU A 241 -18.81 -16.61 7.44
C GLU A 241 -19.29 -16.91 8.87
N ALA A 242 -18.37 -16.93 9.84
CA ALA A 242 -18.65 -17.15 11.25
C ALA A 242 -17.71 -16.31 12.12
N ASP A 243 -18.15 -16.03 13.35
CA ASP A 243 -17.33 -15.36 14.36
C ASP A 243 -16.07 -16.18 14.66
N THR A 244 -14.94 -15.48 14.77
CA THR A 244 -13.67 -16.04 15.27
C THR A 244 -13.71 -16.25 16.79
N PRO A 245 -12.88 -17.15 17.36
CA PRO A 245 -12.75 -17.28 18.81
C PRO A 245 -12.46 -15.94 19.51
N GLU A 246 -11.65 -15.09 18.90
CA GLU A 246 -11.31 -13.75 19.40
C GLU A 246 -12.56 -12.85 19.45
N GLN A 247 -13.39 -12.86 18.40
CA GLN A 247 -14.66 -12.12 18.37
C GLN A 247 -15.66 -12.66 19.39
N LEU A 248 -15.78 -13.98 19.53
CA LEU A 248 -16.65 -14.60 20.54
C LEU A 248 -16.20 -14.24 21.96
N LEU A 249 -14.89 -14.27 22.21
CA LEU A 249 -14.31 -13.92 23.50
C LEU A 249 -14.53 -12.43 23.82
N ALA A 250 -14.33 -11.55 22.85
CA ALA A 250 -14.55 -10.13 23.01
C ALA A 250 -16.03 -9.79 23.24
N LYS A 251 -16.96 -10.48 22.57
CA LYS A 251 -18.41 -10.40 22.84
C LYS A 251 -18.76 -10.89 24.26
N ALA A 252 -18.08 -11.94 24.74
CA ALA A 252 -18.29 -12.45 26.09
C ALA A 252 -17.76 -11.53 27.20
N PHE A 253 -16.73 -10.74 26.91
CA PHE A 253 -16.16 -9.75 27.84
C PHE A 253 -16.72 -8.33 27.70
N GLY A 254 -17.52 -8.05 26.68
CA GLY A 254 -18.15 -6.75 26.44
C GLY A 254 -19.66 -6.73 26.71
N ASP A 255 -20.25 -5.52 26.74
CA ASP A 255 -21.70 -5.32 26.74
C ASP A 255 -22.29 -5.51 25.33
N GLY A 256 -22.28 -6.73 24.77
CA GLY A 256 -22.87 -7.03 23.45
C GLY A 256 -21.95 -6.81 22.23
N ASP A 257 -22.39 -6.03 21.22
CA ASP A 257 -21.66 -5.76 19.95
C ASP A 257 -20.37 -4.91 20.13
N ASN A 258 -20.03 -4.58 21.37
CA ASN A 258 -18.78 -3.93 21.70
C ASN A 258 -17.77 -4.99 22.14
N PRO A 259 -16.93 -5.52 21.23
CA PRO A 259 -15.90 -6.48 21.60
C PRO A 259 -15.00 -5.82 22.66
N GLY A 260 -15.18 -6.21 23.91
CA GLY A 260 -14.32 -5.79 25.00
C GLY A 260 -12.90 -6.24 24.70
N LEU A 261 -11.94 -5.35 24.96
CA LEU A 261 -10.49 -5.57 24.81
C LEU A 261 -10.09 -7.00 25.18
N VAL A 262 -9.58 -7.76 24.20
CA VAL A 262 -8.88 -9.02 24.47
C VAL A 262 -7.34 -8.81 24.39
N THR A 263 -6.88 -7.65 23.90
CA THR A 263 -5.46 -7.29 23.63
C THR A 263 -5.23 -5.76 23.78
N ASP A 264 -4.10 -5.22 23.29
CA ASP A 264 -3.80 -3.78 23.14
C ASP A 264 -4.72 -3.03 22.13
N GLU A 265 -5.80 -3.69 21.66
CA GLU A 265 -6.76 -3.17 20.68
C GLU A 265 -7.84 -2.31 21.33
N TYR A 266 -7.90 -1.03 20.97
CA TYR A 266 -8.93 -0.13 21.51
C TYR A 266 -10.32 -0.50 20.96
N PRO A 267 -11.39 -0.29 21.75
CA PRO A 267 -12.76 -0.57 21.32
C PRO A 267 -13.11 0.17 20.04
N HIS A 268 -14.04 -0.41 19.26
CA HIS A 268 -14.46 0.14 17.99
C HIS A 268 -14.93 1.60 18.12
N ARG A 269 -14.68 2.39 17.09
CA ARG A 269 -14.97 3.83 17.05
C ARG A 269 -15.84 4.16 15.84
N PRO A 270 -16.85 5.03 15.99
CA PRO A 270 -17.60 5.53 14.85
C PRO A 270 -16.69 6.40 13.97
N PRO A 271 -16.99 6.52 12.66
CA PRO A 271 -16.18 7.30 11.71
C PRO A 271 -15.80 8.71 12.22
N SER A 272 -16.73 9.46 12.81
CA SER A 272 -16.48 10.81 13.34
C SER A 272 -15.41 10.87 14.46
N GLN A 273 -15.36 9.87 15.34
CA GLN A 273 -14.33 9.78 16.38
C GLN A 273 -12.97 9.41 15.77
N VAL A 274 -12.96 8.55 14.75
CA VAL A 274 -11.74 8.17 14.04
C VAL A 274 -11.14 9.37 13.32
N LEU A 275 -11.98 10.16 12.63
CA LEU A 275 -11.55 11.41 11.99
C LEU A 275 -10.97 12.41 13.00
N SER A 276 -11.60 12.54 14.16
CA SER A 276 -11.08 13.39 15.24
C SER A 276 -9.71 12.93 15.75
N ALA A 277 -9.51 11.61 15.87
CA ALA A 277 -8.22 11.04 16.23
C ALA A 277 -7.16 11.28 15.15
N ILE A 278 -7.49 11.03 13.88
CA ILE A 278 -6.60 11.28 12.74
C ILE A 278 -6.15 12.73 12.71
N GLU A 279 -7.06 13.69 12.93
CA GLU A 279 -6.71 15.11 12.95
C GLU A 279 -5.71 15.47 14.08
N ALA A 280 -5.86 14.85 15.25
CA ALA A 280 -4.91 15.00 16.34
C ALA A 280 -3.50 14.45 16.00
N TYR A 281 -3.42 13.37 15.21
CA TYR A 281 -2.13 12.83 14.75
C TYR A 281 -1.53 13.65 13.61
N ARG A 282 -2.34 14.10 12.66
CA ARG A 282 -1.89 14.89 11.50
C ARG A 282 -1.34 16.26 11.89
N SER A 283 -1.86 16.84 12.98
CA SER A 283 -1.38 18.11 13.53
C SER A 283 -0.11 17.99 14.37
N ALA A 284 0.37 16.76 14.63
CA ALA A 284 1.59 16.55 15.38
C ALA A 284 2.84 16.81 14.52
N ASP A 285 3.89 17.33 15.15
CA ASP A 285 5.16 17.64 14.49
C ASP A 285 5.72 16.43 13.72
N ALA A 286 6.29 16.73 12.55
CA ALA A 286 6.94 15.77 11.65
C ALA A 286 6.02 14.68 11.06
N TRP A 287 4.69 14.83 11.15
CA TRP A 287 3.78 14.00 10.35
C TRP A 287 4.01 14.25 8.85
N GLN A 288 4.16 13.17 8.07
CA GLN A 288 4.47 13.24 6.63
C GLN A 288 3.45 12.51 5.76
N GLY A 289 2.30 12.12 6.33
CA GLY A 289 1.25 11.45 5.57
C GLY A 289 0.72 12.34 4.43
N ALA A 290 0.57 11.75 3.25
CA ALA A 290 0.25 12.47 2.03
C ALA A 290 -0.94 11.82 1.31
N ILE A 291 -1.88 12.66 0.87
CA ILE A 291 -3.05 12.26 0.07
C ILE A 291 -3.19 13.28 -1.06
N HIS A 292 -3.32 12.79 -2.29
CA HIS A 292 -3.62 13.58 -3.49
C HIS A 292 -4.64 12.82 -4.36
N ALA A 293 -5.90 13.19 -4.20
CA ALA A 293 -7.05 12.64 -4.89
C ALA A 293 -7.80 13.80 -5.59
N PRO A 294 -7.49 14.12 -6.85
CA PRO A 294 -7.94 15.36 -7.50
C PRO A 294 -9.47 15.55 -7.58
N ASN A 295 -10.22 14.44 -7.64
CA ASN A 295 -11.68 14.42 -7.73
C ASN A 295 -12.36 14.20 -6.37
N ALA A 296 -11.60 14.30 -5.27
CA ALA A 296 -12.13 14.14 -3.92
C ALA A 296 -13.21 15.17 -3.59
N HIS A 297 -14.17 14.79 -2.75
CA HIS A 297 -15.15 15.74 -2.26
C HIS A 297 -14.54 16.69 -1.21
N ASP A 298 -13.74 16.14 -0.30
CA ASP A 298 -13.03 16.89 0.72
C ASP A 298 -11.88 17.70 0.08
N PRO A 299 -11.88 19.03 0.24
CA PRO A 299 -10.83 19.89 -0.31
C PRO A 299 -9.42 19.51 0.16
N ASP A 300 -9.28 18.96 1.38
CA ASP A 300 -7.98 18.60 1.96
C ASP A 300 -7.27 17.48 1.19
N PHE A 301 -8.00 16.72 0.37
CA PHE A 301 -7.43 15.63 -0.43
C PHE A 301 -7.13 16.04 -1.86
N ARG A 302 -7.72 17.12 -2.37
CA ARG A 302 -7.57 17.49 -3.78
C ARG A 302 -6.16 17.92 -4.14
N ASN A 303 -5.48 18.61 -3.24
CA ASN A 303 -4.18 19.22 -3.51
C ASN A 303 -3.19 18.87 -2.41
N HIS A 304 -2.07 18.26 -2.79
CA HIS A 304 -0.93 18.11 -1.91
C HIS A 304 0.20 18.99 -2.46
N GLN A 305 0.54 20.07 -1.77
CA GLN A 305 1.52 21.04 -2.30
C GLN A 305 2.86 20.38 -2.68
N PRO A 306 3.43 19.43 -1.90
CA PRO A 306 4.64 18.71 -2.31
C PRO A 306 4.53 17.98 -3.65
N VAL A 307 3.35 17.47 -4.02
CA VAL A 307 3.13 16.86 -5.34
C VAL A 307 3.30 17.91 -6.44
N ILE A 308 2.70 19.09 -6.26
CA ILE A 308 2.77 20.19 -7.23
C ILE A 308 4.22 20.69 -7.36
N ASP A 309 4.89 20.93 -6.22
CA ASP A 309 6.26 21.45 -6.19
C ASP A 309 7.24 20.48 -6.85
N VAL A 310 7.16 19.18 -6.52
CA VAL A 310 8.01 18.17 -7.12
C VAL A 310 7.68 17.96 -8.59
N ARG A 311 6.41 17.98 -9.00
CA ARG A 311 6.07 17.91 -10.42
C ARG A 311 6.64 19.08 -11.21
N GLN A 312 6.58 20.30 -10.68
CA GLN A 312 7.22 21.46 -11.32
C GLN A 312 8.72 21.27 -11.48
N TYR A 313 9.40 20.79 -10.44
CA TYR A 313 10.82 20.44 -10.51
C TYR A 313 11.11 19.39 -11.59
N LEU A 314 10.38 18.27 -11.59
CA LEU A 314 10.54 17.17 -12.55
C LEU A 314 10.32 17.61 -14.00
N ASP A 315 9.35 18.49 -14.23
CA ASP A 315 9.06 19.05 -15.56
C ASP A 315 10.17 20.01 -16.06
N THR A 316 11.06 20.46 -15.17
CA THR A 316 12.19 21.35 -15.48
C THR A 316 13.56 20.68 -15.37
N LEU A 317 13.62 19.35 -15.22
CA LEU A 317 14.88 18.62 -15.28
C LEU A 317 15.56 18.93 -16.60
N ASN A 318 16.74 19.53 -16.52
CA ASN A 318 17.65 19.70 -17.64
C ASN A 318 18.81 18.74 -17.44
N ASP A 319 19.21 18.06 -18.52
CA ASP A 319 20.37 17.18 -18.53
C ASP A 319 21.64 17.95 -18.11
N THR A 320 22.12 17.69 -16.89
CA THR A 320 23.39 18.23 -16.37
C THR A 320 24.55 17.25 -16.57
N SER A 321 24.41 16.21 -17.40
CA SER A 321 25.49 15.24 -17.65
C SER A 321 26.74 15.88 -18.30
N GLU A 322 26.59 17.09 -18.84
CA GLU A 322 27.67 17.94 -19.37
C GLU A 322 28.22 18.94 -18.33
N ASP A 323 27.60 19.07 -17.14
CA ASP A 323 28.12 19.94 -16.09
C ASP A 323 29.38 19.33 -15.48
N PRO A 324 30.50 20.08 -15.41
CA PRO A 324 31.74 19.55 -14.85
C PRO A 324 31.53 19.17 -13.38
N LEU A 325 31.86 17.93 -13.03
CA LEU A 325 31.85 17.42 -11.66
C LEU A 325 32.59 18.38 -10.72
N ASP A 326 31.89 18.89 -9.70
CA ASP A 326 32.50 19.70 -8.66
C ASP A 326 33.33 18.81 -7.73
N THR A 327 34.61 18.69 -8.07
CA THR A 327 35.61 17.92 -7.31
C THR A 327 36.02 18.58 -5.98
N THR A 328 35.40 19.70 -5.59
CA THR A 328 35.78 20.41 -4.36
C THR A 328 35.16 19.85 -3.08
N GLU A 329 34.11 19.02 -3.17
CA GLU A 329 33.43 18.45 -1.99
C GLU A 329 33.75 16.97 -1.69
N ASP A 330 34.45 16.26 -2.58
CA ASP A 330 34.85 14.86 -2.37
C ASP A 330 36.37 14.75 -2.13
N GLN A 331 36.82 15.19 -0.96
CA GLN A 331 38.08 14.68 -0.39
C GLN A 331 37.76 13.34 0.27
N GLY A 332 37.63 12.30 -0.53
CA GLY A 332 37.64 10.93 -0.05
C GLY A 332 38.84 10.72 0.86
N GLU A 333 38.63 10.03 1.98
CA GLU A 333 39.67 9.65 2.95
C GLU A 333 40.66 8.63 2.33
N GLU A 334 41.43 9.06 1.32
CA GLU A 334 42.57 8.32 0.77
C GLU A 334 43.87 8.88 1.35
N ASP A 335 44.07 8.83 2.67
CA ASP A 335 45.40 9.00 3.29
C ASP A 335 45.40 8.52 4.76
N ALA A 336 44.99 7.28 4.99
CA ALA A 336 45.19 6.61 6.28
C ALA A 336 45.30 5.07 6.16
N VAL A 337 46.11 4.57 5.22
CA VAL A 337 46.59 3.18 5.31
C VAL A 337 47.93 3.21 6.01
N GLY A 338 47.89 2.91 7.31
CA GLY A 338 49.05 2.80 8.19
C GLY A 338 50.01 1.71 7.73
N ASP A 339 51.29 2.06 7.84
CA ASP A 339 52.48 1.28 7.53
C ASP A 339 52.69 0.15 8.58
N ASP A 340 51.79 -0.84 8.60
CA ASP A 340 51.89 -2.02 9.46
C ASP A 340 51.75 -3.31 8.62
N LEU A 341 52.82 -3.67 7.91
CA LEU A 341 53.05 -5.05 7.48
C LEU A 341 54.46 -5.49 7.89
N PRO A 342 54.62 -6.71 8.45
CA PRO A 342 55.91 -7.15 8.97
C PRO A 342 56.86 -7.51 7.83
N HIS A 343 58.08 -6.99 7.89
CA HIS A 343 59.18 -7.40 7.03
C HIS A 343 59.81 -8.70 7.56
N ASP A 344 59.86 -9.73 6.72
CA ASP A 344 60.81 -10.85 6.82
C ASP A 344 62.16 -10.48 6.18
#